data_AF-A0A2E3X2U9-F1
#
_entry.id   AF-A0A2E3X2U9-F1
#
_cell.length_a   1.000
_cell.length_b   1.000
_cell.length_c   1.000
_cell.angle_alpha   90.00
_cell.angle_beta   90.00
_cell.angle_gamma   90.00
#
_symmetry.space_group_name_H-M   'P 1'
#
loop_
_entity.id
_entity.type
_entity.pdbx_description
1 polymer ?
#
loop_
_entity_poly.entity_id
_entity_poly.type
_entity_poly.pdbx_seq_one_letter_code
_entity_poly.pdbx_strand_id
1 'polypeptide(L)'
;MAITDAARAKATPLVVPGSHDEERLNDMLRMCDDYRKDASHFLEAGDLVRAFGAIYYAHAWVDAGVRIGWLDGHGDDELFTLP
;
A
#
# COMPACT_ATOMS: atom_id res chain seq x y z
N MET A 1 0.85 -7.11 -10.34
CA MET A 1 0.70 -5.82 -9.64
C MET A 1 -0.75 -5.40 -9.42
N ALA A 2 -1.72 -5.91 -10.18
CA ALA A 2 -3.11 -5.46 -10.15
C ALA A 2 -3.77 -5.38 -8.76
N ILE A 3 -3.51 -6.35 -7.86
CA ILE A 3 -4.09 -6.37 -6.51
C ILE A 3 -3.62 -5.17 -5.68
N THR A 4 -2.31 -4.93 -5.62
CA THR A 4 -1.74 -3.79 -4.89
C THR A 4 -2.22 -2.46 -5.47
N ASP A 5 -2.28 -2.34 -6.79
CA ASP A 5 -2.78 -1.14 -7.46
C ASP A 5 -4.27 -0.90 -7.12
N ALA A 6 -5.08 -1.96 -7.08
CA ALA A 6 -6.49 -1.87 -6.69
C ALA A 6 -6.66 -1.46 -5.22
N ALA A 7 -5.91 -2.07 -4.30
CA ALA A 7 -5.92 -1.72 -2.88
C ALA A 7 -5.52 -0.25 -2.67
N ARG A 8 -4.42 0.18 -3.31
CA ARG A 8 -3.92 1.56 -3.22
C ARG A 8 -4.89 2.60 -3.77
N ALA A 9 -5.68 2.25 -4.78
CA ALA A 9 -6.71 3.11 -5.37
C ALA A 9 -8.01 3.12 -4.56
N LYS A 10 -8.35 2.00 -3.91
CA LYS A 10 -9.57 1.84 -3.11
C LYS A 10 -9.48 2.51 -1.74
N ALA A 11 -8.32 2.44 -1.08
CA ALA A 11 -8.15 2.94 0.27
C ALA A 11 -8.27 4.49 0.32
N THR A 12 -9.05 5.02 1.26
CA THR A 12 -9.23 6.47 1.46
C THR A 12 -8.79 6.93 2.86
N PRO A 13 -8.23 8.14 3.02
CA PRO A 13 -7.71 8.59 4.32
C PRO A 13 -8.82 8.84 5.35
N LEU A 14 -8.58 8.40 6.58
CA LEU A 14 -9.41 8.68 7.76
C LEU A 14 -8.76 9.67 8.74
N VAL A 15 -7.47 9.96 8.56
CA VAL A 15 -6.72 10.93 9.37
C VAL A 15 -7.22 12.36 9.11
N VAL A 16 -7.03 13.24 10.10
CA VAL A 16 -7.45 14.64 10.00
C VAL A 16 -6.57 15.39 8.99
N PRO A 17 -7.14 16.11 8.00
CA PRO A 17 -6.35 16.90 7.06
C PRO A 17 -5.50 17.97 7.74
N GLY A 18 -4.25 18.12 7.30
CA GLY A 18 -3.24 19.03 7.86
C GLY A 18 -2.66 18.58 9.21
N SER A 19 -2.97 17.36 9.66
CA SER A 19 -2.41 16.82 10.90
C SER A 19 -1.05 16.15 10.67
N HIS A 20 -0.30 15.97 11.75
CA HIS A 20 0.95 15.20 11.72
C HIS A 20 0.74 13.73 11.31
N ASP A 21 -0.45 13.16 11.56
CA ASP A 21 -0.77 11.81 11.12
C ASP A 21 -1.06 11.76 9.60
N GLU A 22 -1.56 12.84 9.00
CA GLU A 22 -1.67 12.95 7.54
C GLU A 22 -0.28 12.99 6.87
N GLU A 23 0.67 13.72 7.44
CA GLU A 23 2.05 13.73 6.95
C GLU A 23 2.66 12.32 6.99
N ARG A 24 2.48 11.61 8.10
CA ARG A 24 2.94 10.22 8.26
C ARG A 24 2.22 9.25 7.32
N LEU A 25 0.91 9.40 7.14
CA LEU A 25 0.14 8.59 6.19
C LEU A 25 0.64 8.82 4.76
N ASN A 26 0.89 10.07 4.36
CA ASN A 26 1.43 10.39 3.04
C ASN A 26 2.82 9.77 2.84
N ASP A 27 3.67 9.79 3.86
CA ASP A 27 4.96 9.10 3.82
C ASP A 27 4.79 7.57 3.67
N MET A 28 3.84 6.95 4.38
CA MET A 28 3.51 5.52 4.22
C MET A 28 2.99 5.18 2.82
N LEU A 29 2.09 6.00 2.26
CA LEU A 29 1.55 5.81 0.91
C LEU A 29 2.65 5.97 -0.14
N ARG A 30 3.60 6.90 0.07
CA ARG A 30 4.80 7.01 -0.79
C ARG A 30 5.63 5.73 -0.75
N MET A 31 5.81 5.12 0.41
CA MET A 31 6.53 3.83 0.51
C MET A 31 5.82 2.71 -0.29
N CYS A 32 4.50 2.63 -0.26
CA CYS A 32 3.75 1.72 -1.14
C CYS A 32 4.07 1.97 -2.61
N ASP A 33 3.97 3.23 -3.04
CA ASP A 33 4.15 3.61 -4.44
C ASP A 33 5.59 3.35 -4.93
N ASP A 34 6.59 3.59 -4.08
CA ASP A 34 7.99 3.38 -4.40
C ASP A 34 8.35 1.88 -4.48
N TYR A 35 7.90 1.05 -3.53
CA TYR A 35 8.13 -0.40 -3.61
C TYR A 35 7.36 -1.06 -4.76
N ARG A 36 6.21 -0.50 -5.17
CA ARG A 36 5.51 -0.94 -6.38
C ARG A 36 6.35 -0.64 -7.64
N LYS A 37 7.02 0.51 -7.71
CA LYS A 37 7.97 0.82 -8.80
C LYS A 37 9.17 -0.12 -8.77
N ASP A 38 9.74 -0.40 -7.61
CA ASP A 38 10.83 -1.37 -7.46
C ASP A 38 10.41 -2.77 -7.93
N ALA A 39 9.20 -3.20 -7.57
CA ALA A 39 8.66 -4.47 -8.06
C ALA A 39 8.56 -4.52 -9.59
N SER A 40 8.15 -3.41 -10.21
CA SER A 40 8.10 -3.28 -11.68
C SER A 40 9.51 -3.39 -12.28
N HIS A 41 10.47 -2.67 -11.70
CA HIS A 41 11.87 -2.67 -12.13
C HIS A 41 12.50 -4.06 -12.05
N PHE A 42 12.36 -4.75 -10.91
CA PHE A 42 12.89 -6.10 -10.75
C PHE A 42 12.21 -7.11 -11.68
N LEU A 43 10.91 -6.95 -11.92
CA LEU A 43 10.18 -7.80 -12.86
C LEU A 43 10.69 -7.63 -14.29
N GLU A 44 10.88 -6.38 -14.74
CA GLU A 44 11.45 -6.06 -16.06
C GLU A 44 12.88 -6.61 -16.23
N ALA A 45 13.66 -6.64 -15.14
CA ALA A 45 15.00 -7.23 -15.10
C ALA A 45 15.01 -8.77 -14.99
N GLY A 46 13.86 -9.42 -14.83
CA GLY A 46 13.75 -10.87 -14.63
C GLY A 46 14.11 -11.37 -13.23
N ASP A 47 14.34 -10.48 -12.26
CA ASP A 47 14.58 -10.81 -10.85
C ASP A 47 13.25 -11.05 -10.13
N LEU A 48 12.66 -12.23 -10.37
CA LEU A 48 11.32 -12.56 -9.89
C LEU A 48 11.22 -12.60 -8.35
N VAL A 49 12.29 -12.96 -7.65
CA VAL A 49 12.30 -13.03 -6.18
C VAL A 49 12.21 -11.63 -5.58
N ARG A 50 13.02 -10.69 -6.06
CA ARG A 50 12.94 -9.30 -5.58
C ARG A 50 11.66 -8.62 -6.03
N ALA A 51 11.18 -8.89 -7.25
CA ALA A 51 9.89 -8.38 -7.72
C ALA A 51 8.74 -8.80 -6.80
N PHE A 52 8.70 -10.09 -6.44
CA PHE A 52 7.69 -10.63 -5.53
C PHE A 52 7.81 -10.04 -4.12
N GLY A 53 9.02 -9.94 -3.57
CA GLY A 53 9.23 -9.33 -2.26
C GLY A 53 8.79 -7.85 -2.21
N ALA A 54 9.15 -7.08 -3.23
CA ALA A 54 8.82 -5.66 -3.30
C ALA A 54 7.31 -5.41 -3.41
N ILE A 55 6.57 -6.20 -4.21
CA ILE A 55 5.12 -5.98 -4.36
C ILE A 55 4.33 -6.37 -3.10
N TYR A 56 4.76 -7.39 -2.36
CA TYR A 56 4.17 -7.75 -1.06
C TYR A 56 4.45 -6.68 -0.02
N TYR A 57 5.67 -6.16 0.02
CA TYR A 57 6.02 -5.09 0.94
C TYR A 57 5.27 -3.79 0.63
N ALA A 58 5.08 -3.45 -0.65
CA ALA A 58 4.23 -2.35 -1.07
C ALA A 58 2.79 -2.50 -0.55
N HIS A 59 2.19 -3.68 -0.73
CA HIS A 59 0.83 -3.95 -0.28
C HIS A 59 0.69 -3.85 1.26
N ALA A 60 1.69 -4.33 2.00
CA ALA A 60 1.70 -4.28 3.45
C ALA A 60 1.61 -2.85 4.02
N TRP A 61 2.14 -1.83 3.32
CA TRP A 61 2.01 -0.43 3.76
C TRP A 61 0.56 0.07 3.74
N VAL A 62 -0.20 -0.25 2.69
CA VAL A 62 -1.61 0.15 2.58
C VAL A 62 -2.47 -0.68 3.53
N ASP A 63 -2.23 -1.98 3.59
CA ASP A 63 -2.95 -2.89 4.49
C ASP A 63 -2.77 -2.51 5.96
N ALA A 64 -1.54 -2.18 6.37
CA ALA A 64 -1.27 -1.66 7.70
C ALA A 64 -2.04 -0.37 7.98
N GLY A 65 -2.12 0.54 7.01
CA GLY A 65 -2.90 1.78 7.13
C GLY A 65 -4.38 1.52 7.39
N VAL A 66 -4.97 0.52 6.72
CA VAL A 66 -6.36 0.09 6.97
C VAL A 66 -6.49 -0.51 8.37
N ARG A 67 -5.57 -1.41 8.74
CA ARG A 67 -5.61 -2.14 10.00
C ARG A 67 -5.47 -1.25 11.24
N ILE A 68 -4.71 -0.16 11.15
CA ILE A 68 -4.56 0.83 12.24
C ILE A 68 -5.62 1.94 12.22
N GLY A 69 -6.55 1.91 11.26
CA GLY A 69 -7.63 2.89 11.14
C GLY A 69 -7.20 4.25 10.57
N TRP A 70 -6.08 4.31 9.85
CA TRP A 70 -5.65 5.51 9.14
C TRP A 70 -6.21 5.58 7.72
N LEU A 71 -6.57 4.43 7.15
CA LEU A 71 -7.26 4.29 5.87
C LEU A 71 -8.59 3.54 6.07
N ASP A 72 -9.58 3.89 5.28
CA ASP A 72 -10.80 3.10 5.10
C ASP A 72 -10.60 2.17 3.89
N GLY A 73 -10.61 0.85 4.14
CA GLY A 73 -10.60 -0.19 3.11
C GLY A 73 -11.98 -0.48 2.52
N HIS A 74 -13.02 0.23 2.98
CA HIS A 74 -14.42 0.11 2.57
C HIS A 74 -15.01 -1.30 2.75
N GLY A 75 -14.59 -1.98 3.83
CA GLY A 75 -15.10 -3.30 4.19
C GLY A 75 -14.70 -4.42 3.22
N ASP A 76 -13.63 -4.24 2.43
CA ASP A 76 -13.12 -5.24 1.50
C ASP A 76 -12.12 -6.19 2.17
N ASP A 77 -12.53 -7.43 2.40
CA ASP A 77 -11.72 -8.50 2.98
C ASP A 77 -10.94 -9.34 1.94
N GLU A 78 -11.13 -9.06 0.64
CA GLU A 78 -10.34 -9.66 -0.43
C GLU A 78 -9.03 -8.88 -0.65
N LEU A 79 -9.10 -7.54 -0.56
CA LEU A 79 -7.97 -6.65 -0.76
C LEU A 79 -7.22 -6.27 0.52
N PHE A 80 -7.84 -6.43 1.69
CA PHE A 80 -7.26 -6.02 2.97
C PHE A 80 -7.46 -7.06 4.07
N THR A 81 -6.54 -7.11 5.03
CA THR A 81 -6.68 -7.88 6.26
C THR A 81 -7.44 -7.06 7.30
N LEU A 82 -8.76 -7.08 7.19
CA LEU A 82 -9.64 -6.38 8.13
C LEU A 82 -9.50 -6.95 9.57
N PRO A 83 -9.71 -6.12 10.61
CA PRO A 83 -9.75 -6.58 12.01
C PRO A 83 -10.88 -7.57 12.30
#